data_AF-A0A833E7V5-F1
#
_entry.id   AF-A0A833E7V5-F1
#
_cell.length_a   1.000
_cell.length_b   1.000
_cell.length_c   1.000
_cell.angle_alpha   90.00
_cell.angle_beta   90.00
_cell.angle_gamma   90.00
#
_symmetry.space_group_name_H-M   'P 1'
#
loop_
_entity.id
_entity.type
_entity.pdbx_description
1 polymer ?
#
loop_
_entity_poly.entity_id
_entity_poly.type
_entity_poly.pdbx_seq_one_letter_code
_entity_poly.pdbx_strand_id
1 'polypeptide(L)'
;MEFKIRLKMELSDEEKKVLNYFIKNISVGEIIAEKELRLEGIKDPRRVIRMLIEKGLLEHKEGCYNLSKDLREEVFRIRRKKYHLLRF
;
A
#
# COMPACT_ATOMS: atom_id res chain seq x y z
N MET A 1 -12.07 -7.93 -3.96
CA MET A 1 -11.75 -7.14 -5.18
C MET A 1 -10.25 -7.07 -5.31
N GLU A 2 -9.67 -7.72 -6.31
CA GLU A 2 -8.22 -7.70 -6.55
C GLU A 2 -7.84 -6.44 -7.32
N PHE A 3 -7.05 -5.56 -6.70
CA PHE A 3 -6.40 -4.44 -7.41
C PHE A 3 -5.20 -5.00 -8.17
N LYS A 4 -5.25 -4.97 -9.51
CA LYS A 4 -4.15 -5.47 -10.35
C LYS A 4 -3.26 -4.30 -10.81
N ILE A 5 -2.41 -3.83 -9.90
CA ILE A 5 -1.32 -2.89 -10.24
C ILE A 5 -0.21 -3.71 -10.92
N ARG A 6 0.25 -3.28 -12.10
CA ARG A 6 1.34 -3.96 -12.80
C ARG A 6 2.68 -3.53 -12.20
N LEU A 7 3.18 -4.31 -11.26
CA LEU A 7 4.53 -4.17 -10.75
C LEU A 7 5.51 -4.93 -11.65
N LYS A 8 6.70 -4.38 -11.89
CA LYS A 8 7.77 -5.03 -12.66
C LYS A 8 8.71 -5.88 -11.78
N MET A 9 8.35 -6.10 -10.53
CA MET A 9 9.19 -6.74 -9.52
C MET A 9 8.42 -7.81 -8.76
N GLU A 10 9.14 -8.82 -8.30
CA GLU A 10 8.59 -9.87 -7.45
C GLU A 10 8.43 -9.38 -6.01
N LEU A 11 7.30 -9.75 -5.40
CA LEU A 11 6.98 -9.49 -4.00
C LEU A 11 6.72 -10.82 -3.28
N SER A 12 7.25 -10.95 -2.07
CA SER A 12 6.84 -12.01 -1.15
C SER A 12 5.36 -11.84 -0.75
N ASP A 13 4.74 -12.90 -0.24
CA ASP A 13 3.34 -12.83 0.17
C ASP A 13 3.12 -11.87 1.35
N GLU A 14 4.12 -11.73 2.22
CA GLU A 14 4.12 -10.74 3.30
C GLU A 14 4.14 -9.31 2.74
N GLU A 15 5.01 -9.03 1.75
CA GLU A 15 5.05 -7.74 1.05
C GLU A 15 3.77 -7.43 0.29
N LYS A 16 3.19 -8.41 -0.42
CA LYS A 16 1.90 -8.25 -1.11
C LYS A 16 0.80 -7.87 -0.13
N LYS A 17 0.78 -8.49 1.05
CA LYS A 17 -0.21 -8.22 2.09
C LYS A 17 -0.07 -6.80 2.64
N VAL A 18 1.15 -6.39 3.00
CA VAL A 18 1.42 -5.03 3.48
C VAL A 18 1.14 -3.98 2.39
N LEU A 19 1.53 -4.23 1.14
CA LEU A 19 1.24 -3.32 0.04
C LEU A 19 -0.27 -3.19 -0.19
N ASN A 20 -1.02 -4.29 -0.13
CA ASN A 20 -2.48 -4.27 -0.25
C ASN A 20 -3.14 -3.47 0.88
N TYR A 21 -2.61 -3.52 2.09
CA TYR A 21 -3.03 -2.66 3.19
C TYR A 21 -2.86 -1.17 2.82
N PHE A 22 -1.70 -0.78 2.28
CA PHE A 22 -1.46 0.61 1.86
C PHE A 22 -2.21 1.03 0.59
N ILE A 23 -2.53 0.11 -0.33
CA ILE A 23 -3.40 0.42 -1.50
C ILE A 23 -4.82 0.78 -1.04
N LYS A 24 -5.29 0.19 0.06
CA LYS A 24 -6.60 0.52 0.65
C LYS A 24 -6.55 1.88 1.36
N ASN A 25 -5.56 2.06 2.23
CA ASN A 25 -5.50 3.20 3.16
C ASN A 25 -4.74 4.43 2.64
N ILE A 26 -3.87 4.28 1.64
CA ILE A 26 -3.05 5.30 0.99
C ILE A 26 -1.98 5.96 1.87
N SER A 27 -2.35 6.42 3.07
CA SER A 27 -1.48 7.10 4.02
C SER A 27 -1.92 6.75 5.42
N VAL A 28 -0.98 6.31 6.26
CA VAL A 28 -1.25 5.88 7.64
C VAL A 28 -0.12 6.31 8.55
N GLY A 29 -0.45 6.83 9.74
CA GLY A 29 0.53 7.11 10.78
C GLY A 29 1.31 5.85 11.19
N GLU A 30 2.61 5.98 11.40
CA GLU A 30 3.56 4.88 11.65
C GLU A 30 3.09 3.94 12.77
N ILE A 31 2.69 4.51 13.92
CA ILE A 31 2.25 3.74 15.08
C ILE A 31 1.00 2.91 14.76
N ILE A 32 0.06 3.50 14.01
CA ILE A 32 -1.20 2.84 13.65
C ILE A 32 -0.94 1.73 12.62
N ALA A 33 -0.15 2.03 11.58
CA ALA A 33 0.20 1.07 10.55
C ALA A 33 0.88 -0.17 11.14
N GLU A 34 1.85 0.02 12.03
CA GLU A 34 2.53 -1.10 12.67
C GLU A 34 1.59 -1.92 13.56
N LYS A 35 0.74 -1.26 14.33
CA LYS A 35 -0.23 -1.94 15.21
C LYS A 35 -1.20 -2.79 14.39
N GLU A 36 -1.81 -2.21 13.36
CA GLU A 36 -2.79 -2.90 12.51
C GLU A 36 -2.15 -4.06 11.75
N LEU A 37 -0.96 -3.87 11.16
CA LEU A 37 -0.26 -4.94 10.45
C LEU A 37 0.16 -6.09 11.38
N ARG A 38 0.52 -5.82 12.64
CA ARG A 38 0.74 -6.87 13.64
C ARG A 38 -0.53 -7.66 13.92
N LEU A 39 -1.67 -6.99 14.06
CA LEU A 39 -2.97 -7.65 14.25
C LEU A 39 -3.37 -8.48 13.04
N GLU A 40 -2.98 -8.07 11.83
CA GLU A 40 -3.14 -8.88 10.63
C GLU A 40 -2.12 -10.04 10.54
N GLY A 41 -1.22 -10.22 11.50
CA GLY A 41 -0.28 -11.34 11.56
C GLY A 41 1.09 -11.09 10.91
N ILE A 42 1.43 -9.83 10.60
CA ILE A 42 2.78 -9.46 10.15
C ILE A 42 3.68 -9.38 11.39
N LYS A 43 4.66 -10.29 11.49
CA LYS A 43 5.51 -10.41 12.69
C LYS A 43 6.41 -9.19 12.90
N ASP A 44 6.97 -8.66 11.82
CA ASP A 44 7.80 -7.45 11.82
C ASP A 44 7.38 -6.49 10.71
N PRO A 45 6.34 -5.67 10.95
CA PRO A 45 5.85 -4.72 9.95
C PRO A 45 6.91 -3.72 9.52
N ARG A 46 7.76 -3.26 10.46
CA ARG A 46 8.80 -2.26 10.15
C ARG A 46 9.77 -2.79 9.10
N ARG A 47 10.19 -4.06 9.22
CA ARG A 47 11.07 -4.69 8.24
C ARG A 47 10.43 -4.73 6.85
N VAL A 48 9.19 -5.19 6.76
CA VAL A 48 8.49 -5.34 5.46
C VAL A 48 8.20 -3.97 4.84
N ILE A 49 7.79 -2.99 5.65
CA ILE A 49 7.59 -1.60 5.20
C ILE A 49 8.89 -1.02 4.65
N ARG A 50 10.03 -1.19 5.34
CA ARG A 50 11.33 -0.75 4.84
C ARG A 50 11.67 -1.37 3.48
N MET A 51 11.47 -2.67 3.32
CA MET A 51 11.70 -3.34 2.03
C MET A 51 10.81 -2.76 0.91
N LEU A 52 9.55 -2.43 1.21
CA LEU A 52 8.65 -1.78 0.25
C LEU A 52 9.04 -0.32 -0.05
N ILE A 53 9.63 0.39 0.91
CA ILE A 53 10.20 1.74 0.70
C ILE A 53 11.42 1.65 -0.22
N GLU A 54 12.35 0.72 0.04
CA GLU A 54 13.53 0.48 -0.80
C GLU A 54 13.14 0.11 -2.25
N LYS A 55 12.02 -0.59 -2.41
CA LYS A 55 11.42 -0.91 -3.72
C LYS A 55 10.67 0.26 -4.37
N GLY A 56 10.57 1.42 -3.73
CA GLY A 56 9.86 2.59 -4.24
C GLY A 56 8.33 2.45 -4.25
N LEU A 57 7.79 1.49 -3.51
CA LEU A 57 6.35 1.24 -3.43
C LEU A 57 5.69 2.01 -2.28
N LEU A 58 6.46 2.32 -1.24
CA LEU A 58 6.06 3.17 -0.12
C LEU A 58 7.04 4.33 0.07
N GLU A 59 6.59 5.35 0.81
CA GLU A 59 7.38 6.50 1.27
C GLU A 59 7.14 6.71 2.77
N HIS A 60 8.15 7.13 3.53
CA HIS A 60 8.00 7.56 4.92
C HIS A 60 8.30 9.06 5.04
N LYS A 61 7.34 9.82 5.56
CA LYS A 61 7.43 11.28 5.76
C LYS A 61 6.64 11.65 7.00
N GLU A 62 7.24 12.46 7.88
CA GLU A 62 6.56 13.08 9.04
C GLU A 62 5.81 12.07 9.93
N GLY A 63 6.42 10.91 10.18
CA GLY A 63 5.79 9.86 11.00
C GLY A 63 4.62 9.14 10.33
N CYS A 64 4.45 9.28 9.02
CA CYS A 64 3.46 8.55 8.22
C CYS A 64 4.13 7.68 7.15
N TYR A 65 3.58 6.48 6.96
CA TYR A 65 3.85 5.65 5.79
C TYR A 65 2.80 5.94 4.72
N ASN A 66 3.27 6.15 3.50
CA ASN A 66 2.45 6.51 2.36
C ASN A 66 2.71 5.52 1.24
N LEU A 67 1.70 5.24 0.44
CA LEU A 67 1.91 4.65 -0.88
C LEU A 67 2.71 5.64 -1.74
N SER A 68 3.65 5.16 -2.56
CA SER A 68 4.46 6.05 -3.39
C SER A 68 3.59 6.88 -4.34
N LYS A 69 4.07 8.06 -4.72
CA LYS A 69 3.30 9.00 -5.56
C LYS A 69 2.70 8.32 -6.81
N ASP A 70 3.52 7.60 -7.56
CA ASP A 70 3.11 6.94 -8.82
C ASP A 70 1.97 5.93 -8.58
N LEU A 71 2.09 5.14 -7.52
CA LEU A 71 1.07 4.17 -7.14
C LEU A 71 -0.22 4.84 -6.64
N ARG A 72 -0.12 5.96 -5.90
CA ARG A 72 -1.29 6.74 -5.47
C ARG A 72 -2.05 7.27 -6.68
N GLU A 73 -1.35 7.84 -7.65
CA GLU A 73 -1.95 8.34 -8.88
C GLU A 73 -2.65 7.22 -9.67
N GLU A 74 -2.02 6.05 -9.77
CA GLU A 74 -2.64 4.88 -10.40
C GLU A 74 -3.90 4.41 -9.66
N VAL A 75 -3.84 4.28 -8.33
CA VAL A 75 -5.00 3.90 -7.51
C VAL A 75 -6.14 4.90 -7.69
N PHE A 76 -5.87 6.20 -7.67
CA PHE A 76 -6.90 7.23 -7.88
C PHE A 76 -7.46 7.23 -9.29
N ARG A 77 -6.63 7.00 -10.31
CA ARG A 77 -7.08 6.82 -11.70
C ARG A 77 -8.07 5.65 -11.82
N ILE A 78 -7.74 4.50 -11.22
CA ILE A 78 -8.59 3.31 -11.23
C ILE A 78 -9.90 3.57 -10.46
N ARG A 79 -9.81 4.12 -9.24
CA ARG A 79 -10.99 4.45 -8.42
C ARG A 79 -11.94 5.38 -9.19
N ARG A 80 -11.43 6.45 -9.82
CA ARG A 80 -12.23 7.38 -10.64
C ARG A 80 -12.93 6.69 -11.81
N LYS A 81 -12.23 5.85 -12.59
CA LYS A 81 -12.85 5.08 -13.68
C LYS A 81 -13.98 4.20 -13.18
N LYS A 82 -13.80 3.53 -12.03
CA LYS A 82 -14.84 2.69 -11.41
C LYS A 82 -16.06 3.51 -11.00
N TYR A 83 -15.86 4.67 -10.36
CA TYR A 83 -16.98 5.57 -10.01
C TYR A 83 -17.76 6.04 -11.23
N HIS A 84 -17.10 6.26 -12.36
CA HIS A 84 -17.78 6.61 -13.61
C HIS A 84 -18.61 5.44 -14.16
N LEU A 85 -18.08 4.22 -14.14
CA LEU A 85 -18.78 3.02 -14.59
C LEU A 85 -20.00 2.64 -13.73
N LEU A 86 -19.99 2.98 -12.44
CA LEU A 86 -21.10 2.70 -11.51
C LEU A 86 -22.24 3.75 -11.56
N ARG A 87 -22.11 4.79 -12.39
CA ARG A 87 -23.12 5.85 -12.55
C ARG A 87 -24.00 5.66 -13.81
N PHE A 88 -23.85 4.55 -14.50
CA PHE A 88 -24.68 4.09 -15.63
C PHE A 88 -25.17 2.67 -15.32
#